data_AF-A0A167UVU3-F1
#
_entry.id   AF-A0A167UVU3-F1
#
_cell.length_a   1.000
_cell.length_b   1.000
_cell.length_c   1.000
_cell.angle_alpha   90.00
_cell.angle_beta   90.00
_cell.angle_gamma   90.00
#
_symmetry.space_group_name_H-M   'P 1'
#
loop_
_entity.id
_entity.type
_entity.pdbx_description
1 polymer ?
#
loop_
_entity_poly.entity_id
_entity_poly.type
_entity_poly.pdbx_seq_one_letter_code
_entity_poly.pdbx_strand_id
1 'polypeptide(L)'
;MLAAIARATDDNLLEREVLSGGRVIERYNGITIVQDANVDVENREERFALLAELQAQGAPPIVNLAAVNERLQALPRGSQSPSEASTVPAESVDEETRNAEMRAYEAKHRTYLLQHGCPPCHPPEYTYPYDSNEDMLRRLPAALYYWFGDGGKSMMPLDAQVYDWHQFLKHQTSDRRSCSEEPNPRAAWSHYVLKDRNLLRANKLPESAVLLATSLDLRAQSRFQTWLEFQVYHVRRYAQQAKAAKQKVDAEADEEGRRLVRTNQDRLLALHRGLLGWIEEQRSGGRVGKSDEARYYHFVAAAAAHKTQHATARRAGDTEAH
;
A
#
# COMPACT_ATOMS: atom_id res chain seq x y z
N MET A 1 -21.68 -2.01 -15.07
CA MET A 1 -21.47 -2.76 -13.82
C MET A 1 -22.63 -2.58 -12.84
N LEU A 2 -23.16 -1.37 -12.63
CA LEU A 2 -24.35 -1.11 -11.78
C LEU A 2 -25.63 -1.83 -12.24
N ALA A 3 -25.90 -1.91 -13.55
CA ALA A 3 -27.06 -2.65 -14.08
C ALA A 3 -26.97 -4.18 -13.90
N ALA A 4 -25.77 -4.73 -13.71
CA ALA A 4 -25.57 -6.16 -13.44
C ALA A 4 -25.77 -6.48 -11.95
N ILE A 5 -25.46 -5.54 -11.06
CA ILE A 5 -25.73 -5.65 -9.61
C ILE A 5 -27.22 -5.51 -9.33
N ALA A 6 -27.92 -4.60 -10.01
CA ALA A 6 -29.37 -4.45 -9.92
C ALA A 6 -30.13 -5.71 -10.40
N ARG A 7 -29.71 -6.33 -11.50
CA ARG A 7 -30.31 -7.59 -11.97
C ARG A 7 -30.02 -8.79 -11.06
N ALA A 8 -28.82 -8.85 -10.47
CA ALA A 8 -28.47 -9.94 -9.54
C ALA A 8 -29.17 -9.82 -8.17
N THR A 9 -29.71 -8.65 -7.82
CA THR A 9 -30.42 -8.40 -6.56
C THR A 9 -31.90 -8.75 -6.68
N ASP A 10 -32.57 -8.48 -7.80
CA ASP A 10 -33.98 -8.84 -8.02
C ASP A 10 -34.23 -10.36 -7.95
N ASP A 11 -33.34 -11.18 -8.52
CA ASP A 11 -33.47 -12.66 -8.54
C ASP A 11 -33.30 -13.31 -7.16
N ASN A 12 -32.88 -12.56 -6.13
CA ASN A 12 -32.63 -13.06 -4.78
C ASN A 12 -33.55 -12.45 -3.70
N LEU A 13 -34.49 -11.59 -4.08
CA LEU A 13 -35.45 -10.98 -3.17
C LEU A 13 -36.48 -12.03 -2.74
N LEU A 14 -36.50 -12.35 -1.45
CA LEU A 14 -37.45 -13.31 -0.87
C LEU A 14 -38.76 -12.63 -0.50
N GLU A 15 -38.67 -11.45 0.12
CA GLU A 15 -39.82 -10.74 0.63
C GLU A 15 -39.53 -9.24 0.64
N ARG A 16 -40.53 -8.45 0.28
CA ARG A 16 -40.52 -6.99 0.42
C ARG A 16 -41.76 -6.56 1.19
N GLU A 17 -41.54 -5.93 2.32
CA GLU A 17 -42.57 -5.44 3.21
C GLU A 17 -42.49 -3.92 3.29
N VAL A 18 -43.60 -3.24 3.01
CA VAL A 18 -43.72 -1.79 3.13
C VAL A 18 -44.57 -1.49 4.35
N LEU A 19 -43.95 -0.91 5.38
CA LEU A 19 -44.58 -0.59 6.65
C LEU A 19 -45.16 0.83 6.65
N SER A 20 -46.03 1.12 7.62
CA SER A 20 -46.54 2.48 7.85
C SER A 20 -45.37 3.43 8.14
N GLY A 21 -45.42 4.63 7.55
CA GLY A 21 -44.35 5.63 7.67
C GLY A 21 -43.29 5.59 6.56
N GLY A 22 -43.48 4.78 5.52
CA GLY A 22 -42.58 4.75 4.35
C GLY A 22 -41.33 3.89 4.52
N ARG A 23 -41.26 3.11 5.61
CA ARG A 23 -40.19 2.13 5.83
C ARG A 23 -40.39 0.92 4.91
N VAL A 24 -39.33 0.51 4.24
CA VAL A 24 -39.28 -0.67 3.36
C VAL A 24 -38.26 -1.66 3.92
N ILE A 25 -38.69 -2.89 4.13
CA ILE A 25 -37.83 -4.00 4.53
C ILE A 25 -37.76 -4.99 3.37
N GLU A 26 -36.55 -5.22 2.87
CA GLU A 26 -36.28 -6.20 1.82
C GLU A 26 -35.44 -7.33 2.41
N ARG A 27 -35.97 -8.55 2.34
CA ARG A 27 -35.31 -9.77 2.81
C ARG A 27 -34.79 -10.54 1.61
N TYR A 28 -33.50 -10.79 1.60
CA TYR A 28 -32.79 -11.62 0.64
C TYR A 28 -32.25 -12.86 1.37
N ASN A 29 -31.74 -13.83 0.61
CA ASN A 29 -31.08 -15.01 1.19
C ASN A 29 -29.88 -14.61 2.08
N GLY A 30 -30.13 -14.52 3.39
CA GLY A 30 -29.12 -14.20 4.42
C GLY A 30 -28.81 -12.72 4.62
N ILE A 31 -29.53 -11.80 3.94
CA ILE A 31 -29.32 -10.35 4.06
C ILE A 31 -30.69 -9.67 4.23
N THR A 32 -30.81 -8.76 5.18
CA THR A 32 -31.98 -7.88 5.32
C THR A 32 -31.55 -6.45 5.11
N ILE A 33 -32.18 -5.78 4.14
CA ILE A 33 -31.99 -4.37 3.85
C ILE A 33 -33.21 -3.63 4.42
N VAL A 34 -32.96 -2.61 5.22
CA VAL A 34 -34.01 -1.73 5.76
C VAL A 34 -33.77 -0.33 5.23
N GLN A 35 -34.74 0.20 4.51
CA GLN A 35 -34.80 1.59 4.08
C GLN A 35 -35.87 2.28 4.93
N ASP A 36 -35.48 3.25 5.75
CA ASP A 36 -36.41 4.06 6.52
C ASP A 36 -36.13 5.53 6.24
N ALA A 37 -37.09 6.20 5.60
CA ALA A 37 -36.97 7.62 5.25
C ALA A 37 -36.91 8.55 6.48
N ASN A 38 -37.23 8.04 7.67
CA ASN A 38 -37.24 8.81 8.91
C ASN A 38 -36.03 8.49 9.82
N VAL A 39 -35.09 7.66 9.36
CA VAL A 39 -33.88 7.31 10.12
C VAL A 39 -32.65 7.77 9.36
N ASP A 40 -31.87 8.65 9.98
CA ASP A 40 -30.54 8.98 9.47
C ASP A 40 -29.57 7.85 9.85
N VAL A 41 -29.31 6.95 8.90
CA VAL A 41 -28.37 5.83 9.07
C VAL A 41 -26.91 6.30 9.27
N GLU A 42 -26.59 7.54 8.95
CA GLU A 42 -25.30 8.15 9.26
C GLU A 42 -25.20 8.64 10.70
N ASN A 43 -26.34 8.97 11.32
CA ASN A 43 -26.42 9.24 12.74
C ASN A 43 -26.21 7.94 13.52
N ARG A 44 -25.11 7.89 14.27
CA ARG A 44 -24.70 6.71 15.04
C ARG A 44 -25.79 6.26 16.02
N GLU A 45 -26.45 7.19 16.70
CA GLU A 45 -27.44 6.88 17.74
C GLU A 45 -28.72 6.32 17.12
N GLU A 46 -29.22 6.94 16.06
CA GLU A 46 -30.40 6.47 15.33
C GLU A 46 -30.16 5.11 14.65
N ARG A 47 -28.95 4.90 14.10
CA ARG A 47 -28.55 3.60 13.56
C ARG A 47 -28.54 2.50 14.63
N PHE A 48 -28.01 2.79 15.82
CA PHE A 48 -28.01 1.80 16.91
C PHE A 48 -29.42 1.55 17.46
N ALA A 49 -30.27 2.58 17.52
CA ALA A 49 -31.67 2.44 17.90
C ALA A 49 -32.44 1.57 16.89
N LEU A 50 -32.25 1.77 15.59
CA LEU A 50 -32.85 0.95 14.53
C LEU A 50 -32.37 -0.51 14.61
N LEU A 51 -31.06 -0.74 14.81
CA LEU A 51 -30.53 -2.09 14.97
C LEU A 51 -31.09 -2.80 16.21
N ALA A 52 -31.24 -2.08 17.33
CA ALA A 52 -31.85 -2.61 18.54
C ALA A 52 -33.35 -2.93 18.34
N GLU A 53 -34.07 -2.07 17.60
CA GLU A 53 -35.47 -2.28 17.23
C GLU A 53 -35.64 -3.54 16.37
N LEU A 54 -34.81 -3.70 15.33
CA LEU A 54 -34.84 -4.88 14.44
C LEU A 54 -34.46 -6.17 15.17
N GLN A 55 -33.53 -6.10 16.13
CA GLN A 55 -33.18 -7.24 17.00
C GLN A 55 -34.32 -7.58 17.98
N ALA A 56 -35.01 -6.57 18.52
CA ALA A 56 -36.15 -6.76 19.41
C ALA A 56 -37.39 -7.33 18.71
N GLN A 57 -37.53 -7.12 17.40
CA GLN A 57 -38.60 -7.70 16.57
C GLN A 57 -38.41 -9.20 16.26
N GLY A 58 -37.35 -9.84 16.78
CA GLY A 58 -37.29 -11.30 16.92
C GLY A 58 -37.04 -12.08 15.64
N ALA A 59 -36.40 -11.51 14.61
CA ALA A 59 -35.91 -12.30 13.47
C ALA A 59 -34.57 -12.98 13.84
N PRO A 60 -34.54 -14.30 14.06
CA PRO A 60 -33.26 -14.99 14.22
C PRO A 60 -32.51 -14.97 12.88
N PRO A 61 -31.17 -14.89 12.86
CA PRO A 61 -30.41 -15.11 11.64
C PRO A 61 -30.52 -16.60 11.28
N ILE A 62 -31.54 -16.98 10.51
CA ILE A 62 -31.63 -18.33 9.94
C ILE A 62 -30.69 -18.38 8.75
N VAL A 63 -29.39 -18.53 9.03
CA VAL A 63 -28.45 -18.99 8.02
C VAL A 63 -28.68 -20.49 7.86
N ASN A 64 -29.43 -20.89 6.83
CA ASN A 64 -29.56 -22.29 6.45
C ASN A 64 -28.25 -22.75 5.80
N LEU A 65 -27.28 -23.13 6.63
CA LEU A 65 -25.95 -23.61 6.23
C LEU A 65 -26.02 -24.82 5.29
N ALA A 66 -27.09 -25.64 5.36
CA ALA A 66 -27.27 -26.78 4.47
C ALA A 66 -27.52 -26.34 3.02
N ALA A 67 -28.36 -25.31 2.81
CA ALA A 67 -28.63 -24.77 1.48
C ALA A 67 -27.42 -24.06 0.85
N VAL A 68 -26.56 -23.45 1.68
CA VAL A 68 -25.29 -22.85 1.24
C VAL A 68 -24.29 -23.95 0.81
N ASN A 69 -24.20 -25.03 1.58
CA ASN A 69 -23.33 -26.16 1.25
C ASN A 69 -23.79 -26.91 -0.02
N GLU A 70 -25.10 -27.04 -0.23
CA GLU A 70 -25.64 -27.67 -1.43
C GLU A 70 -25.33 -26.85 -2.71
N ARG A 71 -25.41 -25.51 -2.62
CA ARG A 71 -25.01 -24.59 -3.70
C ARG A 71 -23.51 -24.61 -3.99
N LEU A 72 -22.66 -24.77 -2.97
CA LEU A 72 -21.21 -24.89 -3.14
C LEU A 72 -20.81 -26.21 -3.83
N GLN A 73 -21.55 -27.29 -3.59
CA GLN A 73 -21.33 -28.57 -4.26
C GLN A 73 -21.76 -28.57 -5.74
N ALA A 74 -22.63 -27.64 -6.15
CA ALA A 74 -23.14 -27.54 -7.52
C ALA A 74 -22.23 -26.71 -8.47
N LEU A 75 -21.17 -26.07 -7.97
CA LEU A 75 -20.25 -25.28 -8.80
C LEU A 75 -19.26 -26.18 -9.58
N PRO A 76 -18.87 -25.83 -10.83
CA PRO A 76 -18.02 -26.67 -11.66
C PRO A 76 -16.62 -26.88 -11.06
N ARG A 77 -16.18 -28.14 -10.99
CA ARG A 77 -14.93 -28.61 -10.37
C ARG A 77 -13.66 -28.24 -11.16
N GLY A 78 -13.37 -26.95 -11.30
CA GLY A 78 -12.13 -26.42 -11.88
C GLY A 78 -11.03 -26.08 -10.86
N SER A 79 -11.30 -26.22 -9.56
CA SER A 79 -10.35 -25.84 -8.50
C SER A 79 -10.56 -26.71 -7.25
N GLN A 80 -10.21 -27.99 -7.36
CA GLN A 80 -9.93 -28.86 -6.20
C GLN A 80 -8.42 -28.79 -5.95
N SER A 81 -7.91 -28.43 -4.78
CA SER A 81 -7.89 -29.26 -3.55
C SER A 81 -7.40 -28.42 -2.33
N PRO A 82 -7.52 -28.88 -1.06
CA PRO A 82 -8.09 -30.14 -0.57
C PRO A 82 -9.19 -30.01 0.52
N SER A 83 -10.19 -30.89 0.37
CA SER A 83 -10.84 -31.74 1.39
C SER A 83 -10.88 -31.30 2.86
N GLU A 84 -12.07 -30.89 3.32
CA GLU A 84 -12.52 -31.04 4.71
C GLU A 84 -12.88 -32.51 4.98
N ALA A 85 -11.86 -33.32 5.23
CA ALA A 85 -11.97 -34.48 6.10
C ALA A 85 -10.96 -34.28 7.23
N SER A 86 -11.13 -33.20 7.97
CA SER A 86 -10.35 -32.87 9.15
C SER A 86 -11.23 -32.07 10.09
N THR A 87 -12.09 -32.75 10.85
CA THR A 87 -12.60 -32.24 12.12
C THR A 87 -11.47 -32.27 13.15
N VAL A 88 -10.38 -31.56 12.85
CA VAL A 88 -9.45 -31.09 13.87
C VAL A 88 -10.05 -29.74 14.27
N PRO A 89 -10.38 -29.52 15.56
CA PRO A 89 -10.72 -28.18 16.03
C PRO A 89 -9.64 -27.25 15.48
N ALA A 90 -10.00 -26.13 14.85
CA ALA A 90 -9.03 -25.10 14.58
C ALA A 90 -8.41 -24.74 15.93
N GLU A 91 -7.24 -25.32 16.24
CA GLU A 91 -6.40 -24.87 17.32
C GLU A 91 -6.18 -23.40 16.98
N SER A 92 -6.87 -22.53 17.71
CA SER A 92 -6.70 -21.11 17.58
C SER A 92 -5.23 -20.87 17.86
N VAL A 93 -4.43 -20.72 16.80
CA VAL A 93 -3.02 -20.38 16.95
C VAL A 93 -3.02 -19.15 17.81
N ASP A 94 -2.45 -19.31 18.99
CA ASP A 94 -2.38 -18.26 19.99
C ASP A 94 -1.79 -17.00 19.32
N GLU A 95 -2.51 -15.89 19.42
CA GLU A 95 -2.16 -14.65 18.71
C GLU A 95 -0.74 -14.20 19.09
N GLU A 96 -0.33 -14.45 20.34
CA GLU A 96 1.01 -14.17 20.81
C GLU A 96 2.07 -15.04 20.11
N THR A 97 1.78 -16.32 19.87
CA THR A 97 2.64 -17.21 19.07
C THR A 97 2.84 -16.66 17.65
N ARG A 98 1.76 -16.27 16.97
CA ARG A 98 1.85 -15.64 15.63
C ARG A 98 2.65 -14.34 15.68
N ASN A 99 2.42 -13.50 16.68
CA ASN A 99 3.15 -12.23 16.83
C ASN A 99 4.64 -12.46 17.13
N ALA A 100 4.99 -13.49 17.89
CA ALA A 100 6.37 -13.89 18.13
C ALA A 100 7.06 -14.36 16.85
N GLU A 101 6.38 -15.17 16.02
CA GLU A 101 6.90 -15.60 14.72
C GLU A 101 7.15 -14.41 13.78
N MET A 102 6.22 -13.46 13.72
CA MET A 102 6.37 -12.25 12.90
C MET A 102 7.53 -11.37 13.37
N ARG A 103 7.72 -11.19 14.69
CA ARG A 103 8.88 -10.48 15.25
C ARG A 103 10.20 -11.19 14.92
N ALA A 104 10.25 -12.51 15.02
CA ALA A 104 11.43 -13.29 14.66
C ALA A 104 11.75 -13.17 13.16
N TYR A 105 10.72 -13.20 12.32
CA TYR A 105 10.86 -12.97 10.88
C TYR A 105 11.39 -11.56 10.58
N GLU A 106 10.89 -10.53 11.28
CA GLU A 106 11.36 -9.16 11.15
C GLU A 106 12.85 -9.03 11.54
N ALA A 107 13.24 -9.62 12.67
CA ALA A 107 14.61 -9.61 13.16
C ALA A 107 15.59 -10.24 12.15
N LYS A 108 15.16 -11.30 11.44
CA LYS A 108 15.94 -11.91 10.35
C LYS A 108 16.17 -10.94 9.19
N HIS A 109 15.14 -10.22 8.74
CA HIS A 109 15.25 -9.24 7.65
C HIS A 109 16.14 -8.06 8.05
N ARG A 110 15.99 -7.55 9.27
CA ARG A 110 16.85 -6.51 9.83
C ARG A 110 18.33 -6.94 9.83
N THR A 111 18.60 -8.15 10.31
CA THR A 111 19.95 -8.72 10.35
C THR A 111 20.55 -8.82 8.94
N TYR A 112 19.77 -9.32 7.99
CA TYR A 112 20.18 -9.41 6.59
C TYR A 112 20.56 -8.03 6.02
N LEU A 113 19.68 -7.03 6.17
CA LEU A 113 19.92 -5.68 5.66
C LEU A 113 21.22 -5.08 6.22
N LEU A 114 21.42 -5.16 7.54
CA LEU A 114 22.62 -4.66 8.21
C LEU A 114 23.89 -5.38 7.74
N GLN A 115 23.85 -6.70 7.61
CA GLN A 115 25.00 -7.48 7.10
C GLN A 115 25.38 -7.07 5.67
N HIS A 116 24.39 -6.73 4.85
CA HIS A 116 24.58 -6.31 3.46
C HIS A 116 24.74 -4.79 3.28
N GLY A 117 24.83 -4.02 4.36
CA GLY A 117 25.10 -2.58 4.31
C GLY A 117 23.91 -1.72 3.89
N CYS A 118 22.67 -2.24 4.01
CA CYS A 118 21.45 -1.49 3.82
C CYS A 118 20.85 -1.12 5.20
N PRO A 119 20.70 0.17 5.54
CA PRO A 119 20.04 0.57 6.79
C PRO A 119 18.57 0.11 6.81
N PRO A 120 18.06 -0.46 7.92
CA PRO A 120 16.64 -0.78 8.06
C PRO A 120 15.74 0.46 7.94
N CYS A 121 14.60 0.35 7.26
CA CYS A 121 13.69 1.47 6.98
C CYS A 121 12.92 2.02 8.21
N HIS A 122 13.05 1.36 9.36
CA HIS A 122 12.56 1.84 10.65
C HIS A 122 13.47 1.37 11.79
N PRO A 123 13.47 2.09 12.93
CA PRO A 123 14.31 1.76 14.06
C PRO A 123 13.84 0.47 14.75
N PRO A 124 14.70 -0.19 15.55
CA PRO A 124 14.41 -1.49 16.16
C PRO A 124 13.34 -1.44 17.26
N GLU A 125 12.99 -0.26 17.78
CA GLU A 125 11.91 -0.08 18.76
C GLU A 125 10.53 -0.15 18.08
N TYR A 126 10.45 0.08 16.77
CA TYR A 126 9.23 -0.06 16.00
C TYR A 126 9.12 -1.49 15.47
N THR A 127 8.46 -2.37 16.22
CA THR A 127 8.32 -3.79 15.91
C THR A 127 6.87 -4.21 15.73
N TYR A 128 6.66 -5.36 15.08
CA TYR A 128 5.34 -5.97 14.96
C TYR A 128 4.76 -6.45 16.32
N PRO A 129 3.44 -6.29 16.57
CA PRO A 129 2.46 -5.59 15.74
C PRO A 129 2.69 -4.09 15.80
N TYR A 130 2.72 -3.47 14.63
CA TYR A 130 3.09 -2.06 14.53
C TYR A 130 1.97 -1.17 15.07
N ASP A 131 2.37 -0.18 15.87
CA ASP A 131 1.44 0.84 16.34
C ASP A 131 0.87 1.62 15.14
N SER A 132 -0.45 1.70 15.09
CA SER A 132 -1.17 2.47 14.08
C SER A 132 -1.15 3.98 14.34
N ASN A 133 -0.50 4.43 15.42
CA ASN A 133 -0.35 5.84 15.74
C ASN A 133 0.27 6.61 14.56
N GLU A 134 -0.55 7.48 13.96
CA GLU A 134 -0.19 8.25 12.77
C GLU A 134 1.05 9.11 12.99
N ASP A 135 1.31 9.59 14.21
CA ASP A 135 2.45 10.47 14.49
C ASP A 135 3.79 9.72 14.43
N MET A 136 3.81 8.45 14.82
CA MET A 136 4.98 7.57 14.69
C MET A 136 5.23 7.23 13.23
N LEU A 137 4.19 6.85 12.49
CA LEU A 137 4.27 6.54 11.07
C LEU A 137 4.79 7.71 10.24
N ARG A 138 4.36 8.94 10.55
CA ARG A 138 4.82 10.16 9.85
C ARG A 138 6.34 10.36 9.93
N ARG A 139 6.98 9.93 11.01
CA ARG A 139 8.44 10.03 11.22
C ARG A 139 9.24 8.94 10.54
N LEU A 140 8.58 7.97 9.88
CA LEU A 140 9.21 6.81 9.26
C LEU A 140 8.93 6.77 7.74
N PRO A 141 9.44 7.76 6.96
CA PRO A 141 9.14 7.91 5.54
C PRO A 141 9.49 6.67 4.71
N ALA A 142 10.61 6.01 5.00
CA ALA A 142 11.01 4.79 4.30
C ALA A 142 10.07 3.61 4.61
N ALA A 143 9.69 3.41 5.88
CA ALA A 143 8.73 2.38 6.24
C ALA A 143 7.37 2.62 5.59
N LEU A 144 6.89 3.87 5.56
CA LEU A 144 5.65 4.23 4.86
C LEU A 144 5.70 3.91 3.36
N TYR A 145 6.83 4.17 2.69
CA TYR A 145 7.00 3.78 1.30
C TYR A 145 6.93 2.26 1.11
N TYR A 146 7.61 1.50 1.96
CA TYR A 146 7.60 0.03 1.85
C TYR A 146 6.25 -0.58 2.25
N TRP A 147 5.48 0.09 3.09
CA TRP A 147 4.14 -0.33 3.48
C TRP A 147 3.08 0.00 2.43
N PHE A 148 3.05 1.25 1.96
CA PHE A 148 1.92 1.80 1.18
C PHE A 148 2.29 2.26 -0.22
N GLY A 149 3.58 2.27 -0.56
CA GLY A 149 4.06 2.68 -1.87
C GLY A 149 3.84 1.62 -2.94
N ASP A 150 4.50 1.82 -4.07
CA ASP A 150 4.43 0.97 -5.27
C ASP A 150 4.91 -0.49 -5.03
N GLY A 151 5.51 -0.75 -3.86
CA GLY A 151 5.99 -2.07 -3.42
C GLY A 151 5.23 -2.68 -2.24
N GLY A 152 4.13 -2.07 -1.77
CA GLY A 152 3.34 -2.46 -0.59
C GLY A 152 2.59 -3.79 -0.73
N LYS A 153 3.31 -4.85 -1.10
CA LYS A 153 2.80 -6.23 -1.19
C LYS A 153 2.99 -7.01 0.10
N SER A 154 3.85 -6.52 0.99
CA SER A 154 4.13 -7.14 2.28
C SER A 154 3.47 -6.34 3.39
N MET A 155 2.89 -7.04 4.36
CA MET A 155 2.44 -6.43 5.61
C MET A 155 3.62 -6.05 6.53
N MET A 156 4.87 -6.28 6.07
CA MET A 156 6.09 -5.98 6.81
C MET A 156 7.04 -5.11 5.97
N PRO A 157 7.33 -3.86 6.40
CA PRO A 157 8.21 -2.95 5.67
C PRO A 157 9.61 -3.51 5.39
N LEU A 158 10.20 -4.22 6.35
CA LEU A 158 11.55 -4.77 6.19
C LEU A 158 11.62 -5.90 5.18
N ASP A 159 10.58 -6.72 5.06
CA ASP A 159 10.50 -7.75 4.02
C ASP A 159 10.41 -7.10 2.62
N ALA A 160 9.54 -6.11 2.46
CA ALA A 160 9.47 -5.32 1.22
C ALA A 160 10.80 -4.61 0.89
N GLN A 161 11.52 -4.09 1.90
CA GLN A 161 12.84 -3.50 1.73
C GLN A 161 13.90 -4.53 1.30
N VAL A 162 13.91 -5.73 1.90
CA VAL A 162 14.82 -6.81 1.49
C VAL A 162 14.56 -7.23 0.05
N TYR A 163 13.29 -7.34 -0.34
CA TYR A 163 12.93 -7.60 -1.73
C TYR A 163 13.47 -6.52 -2.67
N ASP A 164 13.25 -5.24 -2.35
CA ASP A 164 13.70 -4.11 -3.15
C ASP A 164 15.23 -4.04 -3.25
N TRP A 165 15.93 -4.32 -2.15
CA TRP A 165 17.38 -4.43 -2.12
C TRP A 165 17.89 -5.55 -3.05
N HIS A 166 17.24 -6.72 -3.04
CA HIS A 166 17.58 -7.77 -3.99
C HIS A 166 17.34 -7.38 -5.44
N GLN A 167 16.25 -6.65 -5.74
CA GLN A 167 15.99 -6.17 -7.09
C GLN A 167 17.08 -5.19 -7.54
N PHE A 168 17.49 -4.28 -6.65
CA PHE A 168 18.62 -3.41 -6.89
C PHE A 168 19.91 -4.19 -7.18
N LEU A 169 20.28 -5.19 -6.37
CA LEU A 169 21.51 -5.96 -6.59
C LEU A 169 21.49 -6.73 -7.94
N LYS A 170 20.31 -7.21 -8.36
CA LYS A 170 20.14 -7.81 -9.69
C LYS A 170 20.34 -6.78 -10.80
N HIS A 171 19.72 -5.60 -10.67
CA HIS A 171 19.89 -4.48 -11.61
C HIS A 171 21.36 -4.06 -11.71
N GLN A 172 22.01 -3.92 -10.56
CA GLN A 172 23.42 -3.59 -10.41
C GLN A 172 24.33 -4.58 -11.16
N THR A 173 24.05 -5.88 -11.02
CA THR A 173 24.78 -6.94 -11.73
C THR A 173 24.53 -6.90 -13.23
N SER A 174 23.28 -6.65 -13.63
CA SER A 174 22.90 -6.55 -15.05
C SER A 174 23.60 -5.40 -15.75
N ASP A 175 23.64 -4.21 -15.15
CA ASP A 175 24.29 -3.03 -15.73
C ASP A 175 25.77 -3.27 -16.04
N ARG A 176 26.47 -3.98 -15.13
CA ARG A 176 27.88 -4.31 -15.31
C ARG A 176 28.10 -5.37 -16.37
N ARG A 177 27.22 -6.37 -16.43
CA ARG A 177 27.24 -7.38 -17.49
C ARG A 177 27.10 -6.72 -18.86
N SER A 178 26.11 -5.85 -19.03
CA SER A 178 25.91 -5.10 -20.27
C SER A 178 27.14 -4.27 -20.63
N CYS A 179 27.75 -3.56 -19.68
CA CYS A 179 28.98 -2.81 -19.96
C CYS A 179 30.19 -3.71 -20.26
N SER A 180 30.25 -4.92 -19.71
CA SER A 180 31.36 -5.86 -19.93
C SER A 180 31.33 -6.53 -21.30
N GLU A 181 30.16 -6.59 -21.93
CA GLU A 181 29.96 -7.16 -23.27
C GLU A 181 30.28 -6.14 -24.39
N GLU A 182 30.49 -4.87 -24.04
CA GLU A 182 30.87 -3.81 -25.00
C GLU A 182 32.33 -3.96 -25.47
N PRO A 183 32.69 -3.53 -26.69
CA PRO A 183 34.07 -3.60 -27.20
C PRO A 183 35.11 -2.86 -26.34
N ASN A 184 34.67 -1.83 -25.61
CA ASN A 184 35.50 -1.11 -24.63
C ASN A 184 34.74 -0.96 -23.29
N PRO A 185 34.81 -1.98 -22.40
CA PRO A 185 34.03 -1.99 -21.17
C PRO A 185 34.30 -0.83 -20.23
N ARG A 186 35.56 -0.39 -20.15
CA ARG A 186 35.95 0.74 -19.28
C ARG A 186 35.33 2.05 -19.75
N ALA A 187 35.30 2.29 -21.06
CA ALA A 187 34.66 3.47 -21.62
C ALA A 187 33.14 3.40 -21.45
N ALA A 188 32.52 2.25 -21.71
CA ALA A 188 31.09 2.03 -21.51
C ALA A 188 30.67 2.29 -20.06
N TRP A 189 31.41 1.73 -19.10
CA TRP A 189 31.18 1.95 -17.67
C TRP A 189 31.36 3.42 -17.28
N SER A 190 32.42 4.08 -17.75
CA SER A 190 32.66 5.50 -17.47
C SER A 190 31.50 6.39 -17.97
N HIS A 191 30.97 6.08 -19.15
CA HIS A 191 29.80 6.75 -19.70
C HIS A 191 28.52 6.47 -18.90
N TYR A 192 28.32 5.22 -18.44
CA TYR A 192 27.23 4.86 -17.55
C TYR A 192 27.27 5.68 -16.24
N VAL A 193 28.42 5.70 -15.57
CA VAL A 193 28.60 6.49 -14.33
C VAL A 193 28.39 7.99 -14.58
N LEU A 194 28.83 8.53 -15.72
CA LEU A 194 28.59 9.93 -16.06
C LEU A 194 27.09 10.24 -16.19
N LYS A 195 26.30 9.35 -16.79
CA LYS A 195 24.84 9.51 -16.87
C LYS A 195 24.21 9.55 -15.47
N ASP A 196 24.66 8.68 -14.57
CA ASP A 196 24.16 8.63 -13.21
C ASP A 196 24.53 9.86 -12.39
N ARG A 197 25.75 10.38 -12.55
CA ARG A 197 26.15 11.67 -11.97
C ARG A 197 25.28 12.81 -12.46
N ASN A 198 24.98 12.86 -13.76
CA ASN A 198 24.11 13.88 -14.32
C ASN A 198 22.68 13.75 -13.81
N LEU A 199 22.17 12.52 -13.66
CA LEU A 199 20.86 12.25 -13.08
C LEU A 199 20.76 12.75 -11.64
N LEU A 200 21.77 12.48 -10.80
CA LEU A 200 21.83 12.99 -9.43
C LEU A 200 21.84 14.52 -9.38
N ARG A 201 22.65 15.19 -10.22
CA ARG A 201 22.66 16.66 -10.32
C ARG A 201 21.31 17.23 -10.72
N ALA A 202 20.64 16.64 -11.71
CA ALA A 202 19.31 17.05 -12.15
C ALA A 202 18.25 16.90 -11.03
N ASN A 203 18.48 16.00 -10.08
CA ASN A 203 17.62 15.76 -8.91
C ASN A 203 18.11 16.48 -7.64
N LYS A 204 18.95 17.52 -7.79
CA LYS A 204 19.45 18.35 -6.68
C LYS A 204 20.28 17.58 -5.65
N LEU A 205 21.01 16.55 -6.08
CA LEU A 205 21.95 15.77 -5.27
C LEU A 205 23.40 15.93 -5.78
N PRO A 206 23.95 17.16 -5.82
CA PRO A 206 25.28 17.40 -6.39
C PRO A 206 26.41 16.76 -5.58
N GLU A 207 26.28 16.64 -4.25
CA GLU A 207 27.27 15.97 -3.41
C GLU A 207 27.35 14.48 -3.72
N SER A 208 26.21 13.78 -3.76
CA SER A 208 26.15 12.37 -4.17
C SER A 208 26.72 12.17 -5.57
N ALA A 209 26.49 13.11 -6.49
CA ALA A 209 27.06 13.05 -7.84
C ALA A 209 28.59 13.15 -7.85
N VAL A 210 29.19 13.93 -6.95
CA VAL A 210 30.66 14.02 -6.81
C VAL A 210 31.23 12.75 -6.17
N LEU A 211 30.54 12.22 -5.16
CA LEU A 211 30.96 11.03 -4.41
C LEU A 211 30.76 9.72 -5.17
N LEU A 212 29.90 9.71 -6.20
CA LEU A 212 29.65 8.53 -7.02
C LEU A 212 30.91 8.15 -7.80
N ALA A 213 31.69 7.22 -7.26
CA ALA A 213 32.89 6.67 -7.84
C ALA A 213 32.80 5.14 -7.81
N THR A 214 32.17 4.55 -8.82
CA THR A 214 31.82 3.13 -8.80
C THR A 214 32.70 2.31 -9.73
N SER A 215 33.01 1.09 -9.32
CA SER A 215 33.83 0.15 -10.10
C SER A 215 32.97 -0.75 -10.97
N LEU A 216 33.50 -1.12 -12.14
CA LEU A 216 32.95 -2.18 -12.99
C LEU A 216 33.00 -3.54 -12.29
N ASP A 217 34.05 -3.79 -11.49
CA ASP A 217 34.14 -4.97 -10.62
C ASP A 217 33.37 -4.72 -9.31
N LEU A 218 32.29 -5.48 -9.10
CA LEU A 218 31.47 -5.45 -7.89
C LEU A 218 32.26 -5.74 -6.62
N ARG A 219 33.27 -6.62 -6.69
CA ARG A 219 34.04 -7.05 -5.51
C ARG A 219 34.91 -5.94 -4.95
N ALA A 220 35.25 -4.97 -5.81
CA ALA A 220 36.01 -3.78 -5.44
C ALA A 220 35.13 -2.66 -4.86
N GLN A 221 33.81 -2.83 -4.82
CA GLN A 221 32.91 -1.79 -4.33
C GLN A 221 32.78 -1.80 -2.81
N SER A 222 32.90 -0.62 -2.22
CA SER A 222 32.59 -0.40 -0.81
C SER A 222 31.07 -0.35 -0.59
N ARG A 223 30.64 -0.63 0.64
CA ARG A 223 29.22 -0.49 1.05
C ARG A 223 28.67 0.91 0.75
N PHE A 224 29.48 1.95 0.92
CA PHE A 224 29.09 3.33 0.62
C PHE A 224 28.86 3.56 -0.88
N GLN A 225 29.70 2.99 -1.74
CA GLN A 225 29.50 3.04 -3.20
C GLN A 225 28.24 2.28 -3.62
N THR A 226 28.00 1.11 -3.03
CA THR A 226 26.75 0.35 -3.24
C THR A 226 25.53 1.17 -2.82
N TRP A 227 25.60 1.88 -1.69
CA TRP A 227 24.52 2.76 -1.24
C TRP A 227 24.26 3.94 -2.19
N LEU A 228 25.31 4.56 -2.73
CA LEU A 228 25.15 5.61 -3.74
C LEU A 228 24.48 5.10 -5.02
N GLU A 229 24.81 3.89 -5.47
CA GLU A 229 24.12 3.27 -6.60
C GLU A 229 22.66 2.95 -6.28
N PHE A 230 22.35 2.55 -5.04
CA PHE A 230 20.97 2.37 -4.59
C PHE A 230 20.18 3.68 -4.63
N GLN A 231 20.81 4.80 -4.24
CA GLN A 231 20.21 6.14 -4.39
C GLN A 231 19.92 6.47 -5.87
N VAL A 232 20.88 6.24 -6.77
CA VAL A 232 20.69 6.43 -8.22
C VAL A 232 19.54 5.57 -8.75
N TYR A 233 19.49 4.29 -8.34
CA TYR A 233 18.45 3.34 -8.71
C TYR A 233 17.06 3.89 -8.35
N HIS A 234 16.89 4.42 -7.12
CA HIS A 234 15.63 5.03 -6.70
C HIS A 234 15.31 6.34 -7.41
N VAL A 235 16.29 7.19 -7.69
CA VAL A 235 16.07 8.42 -8.46
C VAL A 235 15.56 8.09 -9.86
N ARG A 236 16.14 7.08 -10.51
CA ARG A 236 15.70 6.60 -11.83
C ARG A 236 14.28 6.02 -11.77
N ARG A 237 14.01 5.18 -10.77
CA ARG A 237 12.68 4.57 -10.57
C ARG A 237 11.61 5.64 -10.28
N TYR A 238 11.93 6.67 -9.50
CA TYR A 238 11.04 7.80 -9.25
C TYR A 238 10.69 8.54 -10.54
N ALA A 239 11.68 8.86 -11.38
CA ALA A 239 11.44 9.52 -12.66
C ALA A 239 10.55 8.69 -13.60
N GLN A 240 10.77 7.37 -13.63
CA GLN A 240 9.93 6.43 -14.39
C GLN A 240 8.49 6.40 -13.86
N GLN A 241 8.30 6.31 -12.55
CA GLN A 241 6.99 6.35 -11.92
C GLN A 241 6.27 7.67 -12.18
N ALA A 242 6.96 8.82 -12.11
CA ALA A 242 6.36 10.12 -12.39
C ALA A 242 5.86 10.22 -13.84
N LYS A 243 6.64 9.69 -14.79
CA LYS A 243 6.22 9.60 -16.20
C LYS A 243 5.00 8.68 -16.37
N ALA A 244 5.03 7.50 -15.75
CA ALA A 244 3.92 6.54 -15.82
C ALA A 244 2.65 7.08 -15.14
N ALA A 245 2.79 7.80 -14.03
CA ALA A 245 1.71 8.49 -13.34
C ALA A 245 1.01 9.48 -14.24
N LYS A 246 1.77 10.33 -14.95
CA LYS A 246 1.22 11.27 -15.93
C LYS A 246 0.43 10.54 -17.02
N GLN A 247 1.01 9.47 -17.59
CA GLN A 247 0.34 8.67 -18.62
C GLN A 247 -0.97 8.04 -18.13
N LYS A 248 -1.01 7.55 -16.88
CA LYS A 248 -2.22 7.01 -16.27
C LYS A 248 -3.30 8.09 -16.10
N VAL A 249 -2.92 9.28 -15.66
CA VAL A 249 -3.84 10.43 -15.55
C VAL A 249 -4.36 10.81 -16.94
N ASP A 250 -3.49 10.92 -17.94
CA ASP A 250 -3.88 11.33 -19.30
C ASP A 250 -4.76 10.27 -20.01
N ALA A 251 -4.72 9.01 -19.55
CA ALA A 251 -5.52 7.92 -20.11
C ALA A 251 -6.97 7.88 -19.59
N GLU A 252 -7.28 8.57 -18.49
CA GLU A 252 -8.64 8.61 -17.94
C GLU A 252 -9.55 9.53 -18.77
N ALA A 253 -10.71 9.01 -19.16
CA ALA A 253 -11.62 9.66 -20.10
C ALA A 253 -12.33 10.88 -19.50
N ASP A 254 -12.79 10.79 -18.25
CA ASP A 254 -13.54 11.84 -17.57
C ASP A 254 -12.70 12.57 -16.49
N GLU A 255 -13.16 13.75 -16.10
CA GLU A 255 -12.44 14.63 -15.16
C GLU A 255 -12.44 14.11 -13.72
N GLU A 256 -13.44 13.30 -13.33
CA GLU A 256 -13.49 12.72 -11.99
C GLU A 256 -12.48 11.57 -11.87
N GLY A 257 -12.43 10.68 -12.86
CA GLY A 257 -11.41 9.64 -13.00
C GLY A 257 -10.01 10.23 -13.00
N ARG A 258 -9.76 11.27 -13.81
CA ARG A 258 -8.48 12.00 -13.82
C ARG A 258 -8.09 12.52 -12.45
N ARG A 259 -9.03 13.13 -11.71
CA ARG A 259 -8.79 13.66 -10.35
C ARG A 259 -8.45 12.57 -9.35
N LEU A 260 -9.18 11.45 -9.38
CA LEU A 260 -8.94 10.32 -8.47
C LEU A 260 -7.59 9.66 -8.74
N VAL A 261 -7.30 9.37 -10.01
CA VAL A 261 -6.01 8.77 -10.42
C VAL A 261 -4.86 9.69 -10.07
N ARG A 262 -4.99 11.00 -10.36
CA ARG A 262 -3.96 11.99 -10.00
C ARG A 262 -3.69 12.00 -8.50
N THR A 263 -4.74 12.09 -7.68
CA THR A 263 -4.61 12.07 -6.21
C THR A 263 -3.86 10.82 -5.73
N ASN A 264 -4.20 9.65 -6.27
CA ASN A 264 -3.52 8.41 -5.90
C ASN A 264 -2.05 8.37 -6.37
N GLN A 265 -1.77 8.79 -7.61
CA GLN A 265 -0.41 8.81 -8.13
C GLN A 265 0.47 9.83 -7.38
N ASP A 266 -0.07 11.02 -7.07
CA ASP A 266 0.64 12.05 -6.31
C ASP A 266 1.00 11.55 -4.90
N ARG A 267 0.10 10.79 -4.26
CA ARG A 267 0.40 10.11 -2.99
C ARG A 267 1.56 9.12 -3.13
N LEU A 268 1.56 8.25 -4.14
CA LEU A 268 2.63 7.28 -4.35
C LEU A 268 3.98 7.96 -4.61
N LEU A 269 3.98 9.04 -5.40
CA LEU A 269 5.18 9.85 -5.64
C LEU A 269 5.64 10.57 -4.38
N ALA A 270 4.73 11.05 -3.53
CA ALA A 270 5.09 11.66 -2.25
C ALA A 270 5.79 10.65 -1.32
N LEU A 271 5.27 9.42 -1.23
CA LEU A 271 5.90 8.33 -0.46
C LEU A 271 7.31 8.03 -0.97
N HIS A 272 7.49 7.90 -2.30
CA HIS A 272 8.81 7.64 -2.87
C HIS A 272 9.77 8.82 -2.69
N ARG A 273 9.27 10.06 -2.74
CA ARG A 273 10.07 11.23 -2.38
C ARG A 273 10.53 11.19 -0.91
N GLY A 274 9.67 10.73 -0.01
CA GLY A 274 10.03 10.46 1.38
C GLY A 274 11.16 9.44 1.52
N LEU A 275 11.08 8.33 0.78
CA LEU A 275 12.16 7.35 0.72
C LEU A 275 13.48 7.98 0.24
N LEU A 276 13.45 8.77 -0.84
CA LEU A 276 14.64 9.45 -1.37
C LEU A 276 15.29 10.39 -0.33
N GLY A 277 14.46 11.12 0.42
CA GLY A 277 14.93 11.96 1.54
C GLY A 277 15.61 11.14 2.63
N TRP A 278 14.99 10.02 3.03
CA TRP A 278 15.59 9.10 4.00
C TRP A 278 16.90 8.47 3.49
N ILE A 279 16.97 8.06 2.22
CA ILE A 279 18.21 7.50 1.64
C ILE A 279 19.37 8.50 1.77
N GLU A 280 19.10 9.77 1.49
CA GLU A 280 20.06 10.86 1.59
C GLU A 280 20.45 11.18 3.04
N GLU A 281 19.48 11.15 3.96
CA GLU A 281 19.73 11.32 5.39
C GLU A 281 20.69 10.23 5.90
N GLN A 282 20.43 8.97 5.58
CA GLN A 282 21.29 7.85 5.95
C GLN A 282 22.70 7.99 5.34
N ARG A 283 22.82 8.47 4.10
CA ARG A 283 24.11 8.75 3.44
C ARG A 283 24.92 9.80 4.21
N SER A 284 24.27 10.88 4.64
CA SER A 284 24.93 12.02 5.32
C SER A 284 25.32 11.73 6.78
N GLY A 285 24.85 10.62 7.34
CA GLY A 285 24.94 10.32 8.77
C GLY A 285 24.02 11.21 9.61
N GLY A 286 22.81 11.51 9.11
CA GLY A 286 21.82 12.34 9.82
C GLY A 286 22.16 13.84 9.87
N ARG A 287 23.04 14.33 8.99
CA ARG A 287 23.46 15.75 8.94
C ARG A 287 22.63 16.62 7.99
N VAL A 288 21.59 16.07 7.35
CA VAL A 288 20.66 16.85 6.53
C VAL A 288 19.85 17.77 7.45
N GLY A 289 20.01 19.09 7.27
CA GLY A 289 19.37 20.11 8.09
C GLY A 289 17.83 20.09 7.97
N LYS A 290 17.17 20.45 9.08
CA LYS A 290 15.72 20.51 9.35
C LYS A 290 14.82 21.21 8.31
N SER A 291 15.36 21.75 7.21
CA SER A 291 14.61 22.56 6.25
C SER A 291 13.78 21.77 5.23
N ASP A 292 14.12 20.51 4.94
CA ASP A 292 13.35 19.67 4.00
C ASP A 292 12.27 18.81 4.70
N GLU A 293 12.38 18.59 6.00
CA GLU A 293 11.32 17.96 6.82
C GLU A 293 10.00 18.72 6.72
N ALA A 294 10.03 20.05 6.86
CA ALA A 294 8.82 20.88 6.84
C ALA A 294 8.04 20.78 5.51
N ARG A 295 8.74 20.63 4.38
CA ARG A 295 8.12 20.44 3.06
C ARG A 295 7.53 19.03 2.93
N TYR A 296 8.19 18.01 3.44
CA TYR A 296 7.67 16.64 3.45
C TYR A 296 6.38 16.52 4.29
N TYR A 297 6.38 17.07 5.52
CA TYR A 297 5.22 16.99 6.40
C TYR A 297 4.02 17.80 5.91
N HIS A 298 4.23 18.93 5.23
CA HIS A 298 3.14 19.69 4.61
C HIS A 298 2.40 18.86 3.55
N PHE A 299 3.11 18.08 2.73
CA PHE A 299 2.49 17.23 1.71
C PHE A 299 1.83 15.97 2.28
N VAL A 300 2.44 15.32 3.26
CA VAL A 300 1.86 14.13 3.92
C VAL A 300 0.61 14.51 4.73
N ALA A 301 0.62 15.64 5.44
CA ALA A 301 -0.54 16.15 6.15
C ALA A 301 -1.68 16.57 5.20
N ALA A 302 -1.35 17.19 4.05
CA ALA A 302 -2.35 17.50 3.02
C ALA A 302 -2.99 16.23 2.42
N ALA A 303 -2.20 15.17 2.19
CA ALA A 303 -2.71 13.89 1.69
C ALA A 303 -3.58 13.15 2.72
N ALA A 304 -3.22 13.22 4.01
CA ALA A 304 -4.04 12.66 5.10
C ALA A 304 -5.35 13.45 5.28
N ALA A 305 -5.30 14.77 5.23
CA ALA A 305 -6.47 15.65 5.33
C ALA A 305 -7.46 15.48 4.16
N HIS A 306 -6.97 15.16 2.95
CA HIS A 306 -7.83 14.90 1.79
C HIS A 306 -8.67 13.61 1.94
N LYS A 307 -8.19 12.63 2.72
CA LYS A 307 -8.95 11.42 3.08
C LYS A 307 -10.15 11.77 3.98
N THR A 308 -9.95 12.73 4.88
CA THR A 308 -11.00 13.25 5.78
C THR A 308 -11.98 14.16 5.02
N GLN A 309 -11.49 14.98 4.09
CA GLN A 309 -12.31 15.87 3.26
C GLN A 309 -13.14 15.13 2.21
N HIS A 310 -12.66 14.05 1.59
CA HIS A 310 -13.52 13.23 0.72
C HIS A 310 -14.60 12.45 1.48
N ALA A 311 -14.31 12.07 2.73
CA ALA A 311 -15.32 11.47 3.61
C ALA A 311 -16.40 12.49 4.03
N THR A 312 -16.06 13.79 4.12
CA THR A 312 -17.00 14.87 4.48
C THR A 312 -17.68 15.54 3.27
N ALA A 313 -17.04 15.60 2.11
CA ALA A 313 -17.63 16.14 0.87
C ALA A 313 -18.68 15.19 0.27
N ARG A 314 -18.52 13.87 0.43
CA ARG A 314 -19.59 12.90 0.13
C ARG A 314 -20.81 13.12 1.04
N ARG A 315 -20.62 13.50 2.31
CA ARG A 315 -21.72 13.85 3.22
C ARG A 315 -22.44 15.15 2.85
N ALA A 316 -21.72 16.14 2.34
CA ALA A 316 -22.28 17.46 2.02
C ALA A 316 -22.97 17.51 0.64
N GLY A 317 -22.51 16.72 -0.34
CA GLY A 317 -23.13 16.65 -1.67
C GLY A 317 -24.52 16.01 -1.66
N ASP A 318 -24.78 15.13 -0.71
CA ASP A 318 -26.09 14.47 -0.54
C ASP A 318 -27.09 15.34 0.26
N THR A 319 -26.66 16.47 0.83
CA THR A 319 -27.51 17.38 1.61
C THR A 319 -28.11 18.55 0.81
N GLU A 320 -27.62 18.84 -0.42
CA GLU A 320 -28.12 19.95 -1.25
C GLU A 320 -29.05 19.53 -2.41
N ALA A 321 -29.41 18.25 -2.51
CA ALA A 321 -30.29 17.73 -3.57
C ALA A 321 -31.75 17.52 -3.14
N HIS A 322 -32.23 18.22 -2.10
CA HIS A 322 -33.62 18.18 -1.65
C HIS A 322 -34.29 19.55 -1.59
#